data_AF-G2R652-F1
#
_entry.id   AF-G2R652-F1
#
_cell.length_a   1.000
_cell.length_b   1.000
_cell.length_c   1.000
_cell.angle_alpha   90.00
_cell.angle_beta   90.00
_cell.angle_gamma   90.00
#
_symmetry.space_group_name_H-M   'P 1'
#
loop_
_entity.id
_entity.type
_entity.pdbx_description
1 polymer ?
#
loop_
_entity_poly.entity_id
_entity_poly.type
_entity_poly.pdbx_seq_one_letter_code
_entity_poly.pdbx_strand_id
1 'polypeptide(L)'
;PRSPAVSHAPVCSCCLAYQAVKSRERVRQALVLVQDHATTITERSSRARFESIITGLAEVCILFDDAERLLVRTSSSSFPVEGKRSASELVDIILAAAAKKLDWLNDAFQEARRDQ
;
A
#
# COMPACT_ATOMS: atom_id res chain seq x y z
N PRO A 1 28.80 -8.53 29.80
CA PRO A 1 27.33 -8.55 29.68
C PRO A 1 26.89 -7.95 28.34
N ARG A 2 26.64 -8.81 27.34
CA ARG A 2 26.12 -8.38 26.03
C ARG A 2 24.62 -8.08 26.20
N SER A 3 24.21 -6.87 25.85
CA SER A 3 22.81 -6.46 25.82
C SER A 3 21.97 -7.50 25.07
N PRO A 4 20.75 -7.82 25.53
CA PRO A 4 19.90 -8.75 24.80
C PRO A 4 19.61 -8.12 23.43
N ALA A 5 19.93 -8.89 22.39
CA ALA A 5 19.49 -8.59 21.03
C ALA A 5 18.00 -8.28 21.09
N VAL A 6 17.61 -7.15 20.49
CA VAL A 6 16.23 -6.86 20.17
C VAL A 6 15.80 -7.96 19.21
N SER A 7 15.32 -9.06 19.76
CA SER A 7 14.56 -10.07 19.03
C SER A 7 13.31 -9.33 18.61
N HIS A 8 13.33 -8.78 17.39
CA HIS A 8 12.13 -8.33 16.72
C HIS A 8 11.22 -9.55 16.69
N ALA A 9 10.30 -9.64 17.65
CA ALA A 9 9.18 -10.56 17.59
C ALA A 9 8.53 -10.39 16.21
N PRO A 10 7.96 -11.46 15.62
CA PRO A 10 7.19 -11.35 14.38
C PRO A 10 6.28 -10.13 14.50
N VAL A 11 6.36 -9.24 13.51
CA VAL A 11 5.75 -7.90 13.50
C VAL A 11 4.32 -8.04 14.03
N CYS A 12 4.03 -7.49 15.22
CA CYS A 12 2.71 -7.65 15.82
C CYS A 12 1.63 -7.12 14.86
N SER A 13 0.40 -7.60 14.97
CA SER A 13 -0.71 -7.06 14.18
C SER A 13 -0.82 -5.53 14.26
N CYS A 14 -0.47 -4.95 15.40
CA CYS A 14 -0.32 -3.51 15.59
C CYS A 14 0.74 -2.86 14.69
N CYS A 15 1.92 -3.46 14.57
CA CYS A 15 3.01 -2.95 13.74
C CYS A 15 2.71 -3.13 12.25
N LEU A 16 2.06 -4.22 11.86
CA LEU A 16 1.58 -4.42 10.49
C LEU A 16 0.51 -3.38 10.12
N ALA A 17 -0.40 -3.06 11.05
CA ALA A 17 -1.44 -2.05 10.83
C ALA A 17 -0.81 -0.66 10.66
N TYR A 18 0.15 -0.32 11.53
CA TYR A 18 0.92 0.92 11.39
C TYR A 18 1.68 0.99 10.07
N GLN A 19 2.28 -0.11 9.62
CA GLN A 19 2.97 -0.18 8.33
C GLN A 19 1.99 0.03 7.16
N ALA A 20 0.78 -0.56 7.22
CA ALA A 20 -0.26 -0.35 6.21
C ALA A 20 -0.68 1.13 6.14
N VAL A 21 -0.90 1.78 7.28
CA VAL A 21 -1.21 3.23 7.37
C VAL A 21 -0.10 4.07 6.75
N LYS A 22 1.15 3.80 7.12
CA LYS A 22 2.31 4.56 6.63
C LYS A 22 2.50 4.39 5.13
N SER A 23 2.31 3.18 4.62
CA SER A 23 2.38 2.90 3.18
C SER A 23 1.24 3.59 2.42
N ARG A 24 0.01 3.54 2.94
CA ARG A 24 -1.15 4.28 2.38
C ARG A 24 -0.84 5.77 2.25
N GLU A 25 -0.27 6.38 3.28
CA GLU A 25 0.05 7.81 3.25
C GLU A 25 1.09 8.16 2.16
N ARG A 26 2.11 7.32 1.99
CA ARG A 26 3.08 7.48 0.88
C ARG A 26 2.42 7.37 -0.49
N VAL A 27 1.49 6.41 -0.66
CA VAL A 27 0.76 6.25 -1.92
C VAL A 27 -0.17 7.44 -2.16
N ARG A 28 -0.81 8.00 -1.12
CA ARG A 28 -1.61 9.24 -1.25
C ARG A 28 -0.76 10.43 -1.69
N GLN A 29 0.44 10.59 -1.15
CA GLN A 29 1.36 11.63 -1.58
C GLN A 29 1.75 11.46 -3.06
N ALA A 30 2.05 10.22 -3.48
CA ALA A 30 2.29 9.92 -4.89
C ALA A 30 1.06 10.20 -5.77
N LEU A 31 -0.14 9.84 -5.32
CA LEU A 31 -1.40 10.11 -6.01
C LEU A 31 -1.59 11.60 -6.29
N VAL A 32 -1.38 12.46 -5.28
CA VAL A 32 -1.47 13.91 -5.44
C VAL A 32 -0.46 14.42 -6.46
N LEU A 33 0.80 13.97 -6.37
CA LEU A 33 1.84 14.37 -7.33
C LEU A 33 1.50 13.97 -8.77
N VAL A 34 0.96 12.77 -8.98
CA VAL A 34 0.56 12.28 -10.30
C VAL A 34 -0.68 13.04 -10.81
N GLN A 35 -1.64 13.34 -9.93
CA GLN A 35 -2.82 14.16 -10.26
C GLN A 35 -2.42 15.56 -10.71
N ASP A 36 -1.57 16.23 -9.93
CA ASP A 36 -1.06 17.55 -10.27
C ASP A 36 -0.34 17.54 -11.61
N HIS A 37 0.52 16.53 -11.84
CA HIS A 37 1.21 16.39 -13.13
C HIS A 37 0.24 16.18 -14.29
N ALA A 38 -0.77 15.32 -14.12
CA ALA A 38 -1.78 15.05 -15.15
C ALA A 38 -2.56 16.30 -15.59
N THR A 39 -2.76 17.28 -14.72
CA THR A 39 -3.43 18.55 -15.08
C THR A 39 -2.64 19.39 -16.08
N THR A 40 -1.33 19.20 -16.14
CA THR A 40 -0.44 19.96 -17.05
C THR A 40 -0.34 19.34 -18.45
N ILE A 41 -0.89 18.13 -18.64
CA ILE A 41 -0.78 17.38 -19.89
C ILE A 41 -1.95 17.74 -20.82
N THR A 42 -1.61 18.34 -21.96
CA THR A 42 -2.58 18.74 -22.99
C THR A 42 -2.89 17.61 -23.97
N GLU A 43 -1.95 16.69 -24.18
CA GLU A 43 -2.13 15.56 -25.09
C GLU A 43 -3.05 14.49 -24.48
N ARG A 44 -4.14 14.18 -25.18
CA ARG A 44 -5.22 13.33 -24.67
C ARG A 44 -4.78 11.90 -24.38
N SER A 45 -3.96 11.31 -25.24
CA SER A 45 -3.36 9.97 -25.10
C SER A 45 -2.51 9.88 -23.82
N SER A 46 -1.62 10.84 -23.65
CA SER A 46 -0.72 10.93 -22.49
C SER A 46 -1.53 11.14 -21.20
N ARG A 47 -2.51 12.06 -21.21
CA ARG A 47 -3.41 12.28 -20.06
C ARG A 47 -4.16 11.01 -19.64
N ALA A 48 -4.68 10.24 -20.58
CA ALA A 48 -5.40 8.99 -20.29
C ALA A 48 -4.50 7.95 -19.59
N ARG A 49 -3.21 7.90 -19.92
CA ARG A 49 -2.24 7.02 -19.23
C ARG A 49 -2.07 7.44 -17.78
N PHE A 50 -1.92 8.74 -17.51
CA PHE A 50 -1.83 9.24 -16.14
C PHE A 50 -3.13 9.03 -15.34
N GLU A 51 -4.30 9.18 -15.96
CA GLU A 51 -5.59 8.85 -15.33
C GLU A 51 -5.70 7.36 -14.95
N SER A 52 -5.14 6.45 -15.77
CA SER A 52 -5.03 5.04 -15.43
C SER A 52 -4.09 4.79 -14.25
N ILE A 53 -2.93 5.48 -14.19
CA ILE A 53 -1.99 5.40 -13.06
C ILE A 53 -2.66 5.91 -11.77
N ILE A 54 -3.37 7.04 -11.83
CA ILE A 54 -4.13 7.63 -10.72
C ILE A 54 -5.15 6.62 -10.17
N THR A 55 -5.91 5.97 -11.05
CA THR A 55 -6.87 4.94 -10.66
C THR A 55 -6.17 3.78 -9.96
N GLY A 56 -5.04 3.30 -10.50
CA GLY A 56 -4.29 2.22 -9.87
C GLY A 56 -3.72 2.59 -8.49
N LEU A 57 -3.22 3.81 -8.31
CA LEU A 57 -2.75 4.30 -7.00
C LEU A 57 -3.89 4.39 -5.98
N ALA A 58 -5.09 4.78 -6.40
CA ALA A 58 -6.28 4.76 -5.55
C ALA A 58 -6.66 3.33 -5.13
N GLU A 59 -6.59 2.36 -6.04
CA GLU A 59 -6.83 0.94 -5.73
C GLU A 59 -5.79 0.39 -4.73
N VAL A 60 -4.52 0.79 -4.85
CA VAL A 60 -3.50 0.42 -3.85
C VAL A 60 -3.82 1.03 -2.47
N CYS A 61 -4.34 2.26 -2.40
CA CYS A 61 -4.76 2.86 -1.14
C CYS A 61 -5.87 2.06 -0.46
N ILE A 62 -6.81 1.51 -1.24
CA ILE A 62 -7.88 0.63 -0.74
C ILE A 62 -7.30 -0.65 -0.16
N LEU A 63 -6.34 -1.29 -0.83
CA LEU A 63 -5.68 -2.50 -0.32
C LEU A 63 -5.02 -2.25 1.05
N PHE A 64 -4.33 -1.12 1.23
CA PHE A 64 -3.76 -0.78 2.53
C PHE A 64 -4.83 -0.48 3.60
N ASP A 65 -5.97 0.11 3.22
CA ASP A 65 -7.11 0.33 4.11
C ASP A 65 -7.73 -1.00 4.59
N ASP A 66 -7.90 -1.94 3.67
CA ASP A 66 -8.42 -3.29 3.96
C ASP A 66 -7.49 -4.05 4.90
N ALA A 67 -6.18 -3.98 4.66
CA ALA A 67 -5.17 -4.57 5.54
C ALA A 67 -5.22 -3.95 6.96
N GLU A 68 -5.25 -2.62 7.06
CA GLU A 68 -5.37 -1.92 8.34
C GLU A 68 -6.63 -2.35 9.10
N ARG A 69 -7.80 -2.29 8.45
CA ARG A 69 -9.09 -2.63 9.06
C ARG A 69 -9.12 -4.07 9.56
N LEU A 70 -8.59 -5.01 8.79
CA LEU A 70 -8.55 -6.42 9.16
C LEU A 70 -7.68 -6.64 10.41
N LEU A 71 -6.51 -6.01 10.47
CA LEU A 71 -5.61 -6.10 11.63
C LEU A 71 -6.18 -5.42 12.87
N VAL A 72 -6.79 -4.24 12.72
CA VAL A 72 -7.43 -3.53 13.84
C VAL A 72 -8.59 -4.36 14.39
N ARG A 73 -9.44 -4.92 13.53
CA ARG A 73 -10.59 -5.75 13.94
C ARG A 73 -10.16 -7.00 14.71
N THR A 74 -9.02 -7.59 14.32
CA THR A 74 -8.50 -8.83 14.93
C THR A 74 -7.54 -8.58 16.09
N SER A 75 -7.23 -7.32 16.43
CA SER A 75 -6.28 -6.97 17.49
C SER A 75 -6.77 -7.24 18.92
N SER A 76 -8.08 -7.40 19.14
CA SER A 76 -8.66 -7.63 20.49
C SER A 76 -8.08 -8.87 21.17
N SER A 77 -7.82 -8.79 22.48
CA SER A 77 -7.40 -9.94 23.29
C SER A 77 -8.43 -11.08 23.31
N SER A 78 -9.72 -10.75 23.14
CA SER A 78 -10.82 -11.72 23.08
C SER A 78 -11.00 -12.40 21.71
N PHE A 79 -10.30 -11.95 20.67
CA PHE A 79 -10.41 -12.54 19.34
C PHE A 79 -9.66 -13.89 19.28
N PRO A 80 -10.23 -14.96 18.68
CA PRO A 80 -9.60 -16.28 18.63
C PRO A 80 -8.21 -16.25 17.98
N VAL A 81 -7.25 -16.96 18.55
CA VAL A 81 -5.86 -17.02 18.06
C VAL A 81 -5.79 -17.48 16.61
N GLU A 82 -6.58 -18.48 16.24
CA GLU A 82 -6.67 -18.98 14.87
C GLU A 82 -7.19 -17.92 13.89
N GLY A 83 -8.22 -17.17 14.30
CA GLY A 83 -8.73 -16.03 13.53
C GLY A 83 -7.69 -14.91 13.37
N LYS A 84 -6.85 -14.66 14.39
CA LYS A 84 -5.72 -13.71 14.27
C LYS A 84 -4.67 -14.18 13.26
N ARG A 85 -4.38 -15.49 13.25
CA ARG A 85 -3.45 -16.10 12.29
C ARG A 85 -3.97 -15.96 10.86
N SER A 86 -5.20 -16.38 10.59
CA SER A 86 -5.80 -16.26 9.25
C SER A 86 -5.89 -14.80 8.78
N ALA A 87 -6.21 -13.87 9.69
CA ALA A 87 -6.21 -12.44 9.37
C ALA A 87 -4.82 -11.92 8.98
N SER A 88 -3.76 -12.39 9.65
CA SER A 88 -2.38 -12.02 9.34
C SER A 88 -1.94 -12.59 7.97
N GLU A 89 -2.26 -13.86 7.69
CA GLU A 89 -1.99 -14.48 6.38
C GLU A 89 -2.71 -13.75 5.24
N LEU A 90 -3.97 -13.36 5.44
CA LEU A 90 -4.72 -12.56 4.45
C LEU A 90 -4.10 -11.18 4.24
N VAL A 91 -3.64 -10.53 5.30
CA VAL A 91 -2.94 -9.24 5.22
C VAL A 91 -1.65 -9.39 4.42
N ASP A 92 -0.87 -10.44 4.64
CA ASP A 92 0.37 -10.66 3.88
C ASP A 92 0.09 -10.78 2.37
N ILE A 93 -0.99 -11.46 1.99
CA ILE A 93 -1.45 -11.56 0.59
C ILE A 93 -1.84 -10.18 0.06
N ILE A 94 -2.60 -9.39 0.82
CA ILE A 94 -3.03 -8.03 0.43
C ILE A 94 -1.81 -7.12 0.24
N LEU A 95 -0.87 -7.13 1.18
CA LEU A 95 0.35 -6.31 1.12
C LEU A 95 1.24 -6.71 -0.05
N ALA A 96 1.38 -8.01 -0.35
CA ALA A 96 2.11 -8.48 -1.52
C ALA A 96 1.44 -8.05 -2.84
N ALA A 97 0.11 -8.12 -2.93
CA ALA A 97 -0.63 -7.64 -4.09
C ALA A 97 -0.47 -6.12 -4.28
N ALA A 98 -0.52 -5.35 -3.20
CA ALA A 98 -0.29 -3.91 -3.21
C ALA A 98 1.13 -3.57 -3.68
N ALA A 99 2.15 -4.26 -3.18
CA ALA A 99 3.54 -4.07 -3.58
C ALA A 99 3.74 -4.33 -5.08
N LYS A 100 3.29 -5.49 -5.58
CA LYS A 100 3.38 -5.82 -7.00
C LYS A 100 2.68 -4.80 -7.90
N LYS A 101 1.54 -4.27 -7.45
CA LYS A 101 0.80 -3.24 -8.18
C LYS A 101 1.53 -1.90 -8.18
N LEU A 102 2.19 -1.53 -7.08
CA LEU A 102 3.04 -0.34 -7.01
C LEU A 102 4.24 -0.44 -7.96
N ASP A 103 4.87 -1.60 -8.05
CA ASP A 103 5.97 -1.82 -9.00
C ASP A 103 5.50 -1.58 -10.44
N TRP A 104 4.38 -2.19 -10.83
CA TRP A 104 3.79 -1.99 -12.16
C TRP A 104 3.40 -0.53 -12.42
N LEU A 105 2.81 0.16 -11.44
CA LEU A 105 2.42 1.58 -11.56
C LEU A 105 3.64 2.49 -11.70
N ASN A 106 4.73 2.18 -11.01
CA ASN A 106 5.97 2.92 -11.14
C ASN A 106 6.55 2.75 -12.55
N ASP A 107 6.58 1.53 -13.09
CA ASP A 107 7.04 1.27 -14.46
C ASP A 107 6.19 2.03 -15.49
N ALA A 108 4.86 1.96 -15.35
CA ALA A 108 3.91 2.70 -16.20
C ALA A 108 4.12 4.22 -16.12
N PHE A 109 4.44 4.75 -14.94
CA PHE A 109 4.76 6.17 -14.77
C PHE A 109 6.07 6.56 -15.44
N GLN A 110 7.13 5.75 -15.32
CA GLN A 110 8.41 6.01 -15.99
C GLN A 110 8.30 5.89 -17.52
N GLU A 111 7.42 5.02 -18.02
CA GLU A 111 7.10 4.94 -19.46
C GLU A 111 6.32 6.17 -19.91
N ALA A 112 5.24 6.53 -19.22
CA ALA A 112 4.43 7.71 -19.55
C ALA A 112 5.24 9.03 -19.54
N ARG A 113 6.27 9.13 -18.70
CA ARG A 113 7.19 10.27 -18.66
C ARG A 113 8.21 10.33 -19.80
N ARG A 114 8.55 9.19 -20.42
CA ARG A 114 9.50 9.14 -21.54
C ARG A 114 8.88 9.54 -22.87
N ASP A 115 7.57 9.36 -23.00
CA ASP A 115 6.80 9.66 -24.20
C ASP A 115 6.31 11.12 -24.25
N GLN A 116 6.64 11.93 -23.23
CA GLN A 116 6.33 13.37 -23.13
C GLN A 116 7.48 14.24 -23.66
#